data_AF-A0A3R6EIW9-F1
#
_entry.id   AF-A0A3R6EIW9-F1
#
_cell.length_a   1.000
_cell.length_b   1.000
_cell.length_c   1.000
_cell.angle_alpha   90.00
_cell.angle_beta   90.00
_cell.angle_gamma   90.00
#
_symmetry.space_group_name_H-M   'P 1'
#
loop_
_entity.id
_entity.type
_entity.pdbx_description
1 polymer ?
#
loop_
_entity_poly.entity_id
_entity_poly.type
_entity_poly.pdbx_seq_one_letter_code
_entity_poly.pdbx_strand_id
1 'polypeptide(L)'
;MKTFVKYLFIAFFLLFSTNGFAQKSLTDFIDGMKNSSNPEQFVPQIKKELTPYLNGPGSRKTIKEAFQYFLGKNDKIATCIGYLLCQSGRDPKEWYEIIKQLPAPKKFYYQDEDCRDDEETIYGGCLHDVILFSDGRVVILNIPEADIDNYDNLVSLTSRMPEFVNDFYINNKQAFLYDPSGKCMLGYFKEKGTEIYDNMRPDCAVFERPARDNRLHQYKDNLQYELVAGINLDFNTGIFKPSYYGYDTSDEAIKAKGQKKAEAIKKYNDTLTKLLQAQKTALVKKYGEKAYNYIKQGKIYVGMPAGILTEYKEIQADGTAVQLFTFKGTFRNNAGVYSLYEPSGIFQLFRELGVNLNYNKIYVRNRKVTGWR
;
A
#
# COMPACT_ATOMS: atom_id res chain seq x y z
N MET A 1 44.48 11.75 -25.00
CA MET A 1 43.53 12.77 -25.50
C MET A 1 42.69 12.33 -26.69
N LYS A 2 43.26 11.77 -27.78
CA LYS A 2 42.49 11.45 -29.01
C LYS A 2 41.43 10.34 -28.88
N THR A 3 41.62 9.35 -28.00
CA THR A 3 40.69 8.22 -27.83
C THR A 3 39.50 8.58 -26.92
N PHE A 4 39.73 9.38 -25.86
CA PHE A 4 38.70 9.81 -24.92
C PHE A 4 37.68 10.75 -25.57
N VAL A 5 38.14 11.68 -26.42
CA VAL A 5 37.27 12.57 -27.22
C VAL A 5 36.43 11.78 -28.23
N LYS A 6 36.96 10.69 -28.79
CA LYS A 6 36.24 9.82 -29.74
C LYS A 6 35.08 9.08 -29.07
N TYR A 7 35.28 8.54 -27.86
CA TYR A 7 34.21 7.89 -27.09
C TYR A 7 33.19 8.90 -26.56
N LEU A 8 33.60 10.11 -26.19
CA LEU A 8 32.69 11.19 -25.82
C LEU A 8 31.79 11.60 -27.01
N PHE A 9 32.37 11.72 -28.22
CA PHE A 9 31.61 12.02 -29.44
C PHE A 9 30.67 10.89 -29.88
N ILE A 10 31.06 9.63 -29.71
CA ILE A 10 30.19 8.47 -30.01
C ILE A 10 29.05 8.37 -29.01
N ALA A 11 29.31 8.60 -27.71
CA ALA A 11 28.26 8.68 -26.69
C ALA A 11 27.32 9.86 -26.95
N PHE A 12 27.85 11.03 -27.36
CA PHE A 12 27.06 12.18 -27.78
C PHE A 12 26.21 11.85 -29.01
N PHE A 13 26.77 11.24 -30.07
CA PHE A 13 26.01 10.88 -31.28
C PHE A 13 24.94 9.82 -31.04
N LEU A 14 25.19 8.85 -30.16
CA LEU A 14 24.21 7.82 -29.79
C LEU A 14 23.08 8.38 -28.91
N LEU A 15 23.38 9.33 -28.00
CA LEU A 15 22.37 10.04 -27.21
C LEU A 15 21.55 11.01 -28.06
N PHE A 16 22.15 11.68 -29.06
CA PHE A 16 21.42 12.59 -29.95
C PHE A 16 20.60 11.87 -31.02
N SER A 17 21.06 10.72 -31.54
CA SER A 17 20.30 9.96 -32.55
C SER A 17 19.05 9.31 -31.94
N THR A 18 19.17 8.69 -30.77
CA THR A 18 18.04 8.08 -30.05
C THR A 18 17.03 9.12 -29.58
N ASN A 19 17.48 10.27 -29.05
CA ASN A 19 16.59 11.38 -28.71
C ASN A 19 15.91 12.01 -29.94
N GLY A 20 16.62 12.13 -31.07
CA GLY A 20 16.06 12.68 -32.31
C GLY A 20 14.97 11.81 -32.94
N PHE A 21 15.14 10.48 -32.95
CA PHE A 21 14.11 9.55 -33.43
C PHE A 21 12.90 9.50 -32.49
N ALA A 22 13.11 9.52 -31.18
CA ALA A 22 12.04 9.52 -30.20
C ALA A 22 11.22 10.85 -30.24
N GLN A 23 11.90 11.99 -30.39
CA GLN A 23 11.23 13.30 -30.52
C GLN A 23 10.44 13.42 -31.83
N LYS A 24 10.93 12.83 -32.93
CA LYS A 24 10.18 12.75 -34.18
C LYS A 24 8.90 11.92 -34.02
N SER A 25 8.98 10.74 -33.39
CA SER A 25 7.81 9.89 -33.12
C SER A 25 6.73 10.60 -32.28
N LEU A 26 7.14 11.32 -31.22
CA LEU A 26 6.23 12.15 -30.43
C LEU A 26 5.55 13.24 -31.25
N THR A 27 6.32 13.93 -32.10
CA THR A 27 5.81 15.02 -32.93
C THR A 27 4.83 14.50 -33.98
N ASP A 28 5.17 13.40 -34.66
CA ASP A 28 4.33 12.75 -35.65
C ASP A 28 2.99 12.30 -35.04
N PHE A 29 2.99 11.74 -33.82
CA PHE A 29 1.77 11.37 -33.11
C PHE A 29 0.90 12.59 -32.75
N ILE A 30 1.51 13.65 -32.20
CA ILE A 30 0.80 14.89 -31.87
C ILE A 30 0.22 15.55 -33.12
N ASP A 31 0.98 15.62 -34.20
CA ASP A 31 0.53 16.20 -35.46
C ASP A 31 -0.56 15.35 -36.12
N GLY A 32 -0.48 14.02 -36.00
CA GLY A 32 -1.55 13.10 -36.37
C GLY A 32 -2.87 13.41 -35.64
N MET A 33 -2.81 13.67 -34.32
CA MET A 33 -3.98 14.10 -33.56
C MET A 33 -4.51 15.47 -34.02
N LYS A 34 -3.62 16.46 -34.22
CA LYS A 34 -4.00 17.84 -34.58
C LYS A 34 -4.63 17.94 -35.96
N ASN A 35 -4.17 17.13 -36.91
CA ASN A 35 -4.60 17.17 -38.30
C ASN A 35 -5.74 16.18 -38.61
N SER A 36 -6.15 15.36 -37.63
CA SER A 36 -7.27 14.43 -37.78
C SER A 36 -8.61 15.16 -37.82
N SER A 37 -9.50 14.72 -38.71
CA SER A 37 -10.92 15.13 -38.70
C SER A 37 -11.70 14.54 -37.52
N ASN A 38 -11.19 13.47 -36.90
CA ASN A 38 -11.71 12.88 -35.68
C ASN A 38 -10.57 12.63 -34.67
N PRO A 39 -10.12 13.66 -33.93
CA PRO A 39 -9.03 13.51 -32.98
C PRO A 39 -9.33 12.53 -31.83
N GLU A 40 -10.60 12.35 -31.46
CA GLU A 40 -10.99 11.51 -30.31
C GLU A 40 -10.59 10.03 -30.48
N GLN A 41 -10.44 9.56 -31.71
CA GLN A 41 -10.00 8.17 -31.99
C GLN A 41 -8.61 7.86 -31.41
N PHE A 42 -7.79 8.88 -31.12
CA PHE A 42 -6.46 8.71 -30.55
C PHE A 42 -6.47 8.53 -29.03
N VAL A 43 -7.57 8.87 -28.35
CA VAL A 43 -7.68 8.85 -26.88
C VAL A 43 -7.20 7.52 -26.24
N PRO A 44 -7.58 6.33 -26.76
CA PRO A 44 -7.10 5.05 -26.24
C PRO A 44 -5.56 4.89 -26.25
N GLN A 45 -4.86 5.59 -27.13
CA GLN A 45 -3.41 5.46 -27.33
C GLN A 45 -2.62 6.55 -26.59
N ILE A 46 -3.25 7.66 -26.17
CA ILE A 46 -2.56 8.83 -25.61
C ILE A 46 -1.65 8.45 -24.44
N LYS A 47 -2.14 7.67 -23.46
CA LYS A 47 -1.33 7.25 -22.32
C LYS A 47 -0.09 6.49 -22.77
N LYS A 48 -0.27 5.47 -23.62
CA LYS A 48 0.82 4.63 -24.12
C LYS A 48 1.87 5.46 -24.88
N GLU A 49 1.42 6.30 -25.80
CA GLU A 49 2.30 7.04 -26.70
C GLU A 49 2.99 8.23 -26.02
N LEU A 50 2.35 8.89 -25.04
CA LEU A 50 2.93 10.06 -24.37
C LEU A 50 3.77 9.71 -23.14
N THR A 51 3.45 8.63 -22.40
CA THR A 51 4.12 8.28 -21.13
C THR A 51 5.65 8.26 -21.20
N PRO A 52 6.30 7.67 -22.24
CA PRO A 52 7.76 7.64 -22.35
C PRO A 52 8.42 9.03 -22.38
N TYR A 53 7.67 10.06 -22.73
CA TYR A 53 8.15 11.41 -23.02
C TYR A 53 7.86 12.43 -21.91
N LEU A 54 7.00 12.09 -20.95
CA LEU A 54 6.48 13.02 -19.93
C LEU A 54 7.57 13.60 -19.00
N ASN A 55 8.68 12.87 -18.83
CA ASN A 55 9.79 13.26 -17.95
C ASN A 55 10.95 13.96 -18.69
N GLY A 56 10.97 13.95 -20.02
CA GLY A 56 12.03 14.60 -20.81
C GLY A 56 11.79 16.11 -20.90
N PRO A 57 12.75 17.00 -20.58
CA PRO A 57 12.49 18.45 -20.53
C PRO A 57 11.97 19.04 -21.85
N GLY A 58 12.58 18.67 -22.97
CA GLY A 58 12.16 19.12 -24.30
C GLY A 58 10.83 18.53 -24.74
N SER A 59 10.64 17.23 -24.52
CA SER A 59 9.41 16.52 -24.90
C SER A 59 8.21 16.89 -24.02
N ARG A 60 8.41 17.11 -22.71
CA ARG A 60 7.39 17.64 -21.80
C ARG A 60 6.90 19.01 -22.24
N LYS A 61 7.80 19.89 -22.71
CA LYS A 61 7.41 21.18 -23.30
C LYS A 61 6.52 20.99 -24.53
N THR A 62 6.88 20.10 -25.45
CA THR A 62 6.05 19.77 -26.63
C THR A 62 4.67 19.24 -26.23
N ILE A 63 4.60 18.39 -25.19
CA ILE A 63 3.32 17.86 -24.68
C ILE A 63 2.48 18.97 -24.04
N LYS A 64 3.08 19.92 -23.32
CA LYS A 64 2.39 21.12 -22.81
C LYS A 64 1.83 21.99 -23.93
N GLU A 65 2.60 22.20 -25.00
CA GLU A 65 2.14 22.93 -26.17
C GLU A 65 0.97 22.21 -26.85
N ALA A 66 0.99 20.87 -26.89
CA ALA A 66 -0.13 20.07 -27.38
C ALA A 66 -1.36 20.19 -26.46
N PHE A 67 -1.19 20.12 -25.14
CA PHE A 67 -2.26 20.38 -24.17
C PHE A 67 -2.92 21.74 -24.43
N GLN A 68 -2.11 22.80 -24.52
CA GLN A 68 -2.59 24.16 -24.79
C GLN A 68 -3.30 24.28 -26.15
N TYR A 69 -2.85 23.55 -27.17
CA TYR A 69 -3.52 23.52 -28.47
C TYR A 69 -4.93 22.90 -28.39
N PHE A 70 -5.10 21.82 -27.62
CA PHE A 70 -6.37 21.09 -27.54
C PHE A 70 -7.37 21.70 -26.55
N LEU A 71 -6.92 22.53 -25.60
CA LEU A 71 -7.82 23.28 -24.72
C LEU A 71 -8.86 24.08 -25.54
N GLY A 72 -10.14 23.90 -25.23
CA GLY A 72 -11.26 24.53 -25.93
C GLY A 72 -11.52 24.04 -27.36
N LYS A 73 -10.68 23.13 -27.90
CA LYS A 73 -10.87 22.51 -29.22
C LYS A 73 -11.30 21.05 -29.13
N ASN A 74 -10.72 20.31 -28.19
CA ASN A 74 -11.08 18.93 -27.90
C ASN A 74 -10.87 18.64 -26.40
N ASP A 75 -11.95 18.78 -25.64
CA ASP A 75 -11.96 18.63 -24.19
C ASP A 75 -11.46 17.25 -23.73
N LYS A 76 -11.78 16.18 -24.47
CA LYS A 76 -11.35 14.82 -24.10
C LYS A 76 -9.84 14.66 -24.19
N ILE A 77 -9.24 15.09 -25.30
CA ILE A 77 -7.79 15.04 -25.49
C ILE A 77 -7.08 15.95 -24.49
N ALA A 78 -7.57 17.19 -24.31
CA ALA A 78 -6.99 18.11 -23.35
C ALA A 78 -7.01 17.52 -21.92
N THR A 79 -8.11 16.88 -21.53
CA THR A 79 -8.26 16.18 -20.26
C THR A 79 -7.24 15.04 -20.12
N CYS A 80 -7.10 14.17 -21.11
CA CYS A 80 -6.11 13.09 -21.11
C CYS A 80 -4.68 13.63 -20.92
N ILE A 81 -4.28 14.59 -21.75
CA ILE A 81 -2.92 15.14 -21.71
C ILE A 81 -2.67 15.88 -20.40
N GLY A 82 -3.65 16.67 -19.93
CA GLY A 82 -3.56 17.44 -18.69
C GLY A 82 -3.28 16.56 -17.49
N TYR A 83 -4.06 15.51 -17.28
CA TYR A 83 -3.84 14.63 -16.12
C TYR A 83 -2.54 13.81 -16.21
N LEU A 84 -2.12 13.37 -17.41
CA LEU A 84 -0.81 12.74 -17.60
C LEU A 84 0.35 13.69 -17.27
N LEU A 85 0.23 14.97 -17.63
CA LEU A 85 1.20 16.01 -17.25
C LEU A 85 1.22 16.20 -15.73
N CYS A 86 0.08 16.17 -15.05
CA CYS A 86 0.04 16.26 -13.59
C CYS A 86 0.67 15.05 -12.91
N GLN A 87 0.35 13.83 -13.35
CA GLN A 87 0.87 12.58 -12.77
C GLN A 87 2.38 12.41 -12.90
N SER A 88 2.99 13.04 -13.90
CA SER A 88 4.44 13.05 -14.12
C SER A 88 5.13 14.30 -13.59
N GLY A 89 4.36 15.36 -13.33
CA GLY A 89 4.87 16.61 -12.78
C GLY A 89 5.22 16.49 -11.31
N ARG A 90 6.00 17.44 -10.81
CA ARG A 90 6.39 17.53 -9.40
C ARG A 90 5.99 18.86 -8.76
N ASP A 91 5.59 19.86 -9.54
CA ASP A 91 5.25 21.18 -9.04
C ASP A 91 3.72 21.27 -8.78
N PRO A 92 3.26 21.48 -7.53
CA PRO A 92 1.84 21.65 -7.25
C PRO A 92 1.21 22.85 -7.93
N LYS A 93 1.98 23.91 -8.21
CA LYS A 93 1.48 25.05 -8.97
C LYS A 93 1.19 24.66 -10.41
N GLU A 94 2.08 23.87 -11.02
CA GLU A 94 1.82 23.29 -12.34
C GLU A 94 0.56 22.42 -12.32
N TRP A 95 0.38 21.57 -11.31
CA TRP A 95 -0.83 20.76 -11.17
C TRP A 95 -2.09 21.62 -11.08
N TYR A 96 -2.09 22.61 -10.19
CA TYR A 96 -3.21 23.53 -10.01
C TYR A 96 -3.57 24.26 -11.31
N GLU A 97 -2.58 24.84 -12.00
CA GLU A 97 -2.82 25.60 -13.24
C GLU A 97 -3.32 24.73 -14.39
N ILE A 98 -2.85 23.48 -14.50
CA ILE A 98 -3.34 22.54 -15.52
C ILE A 98 -4.80 22.18 -15.22
N ILE A 99 -5.12 21.72 -14.00
CA ILE A 99 -6.47 21.24 -13.66
C ILE A 99 -7.49 22.38 -13.75
N LYS A 100 -7.13 23.58 -13.32
CA LYS A 100 -7.98 24.78 -13.41
C LYS A 100 -8.43 25.12 -14.83
N GLN A 101 -7.63 24.80 -15.85
CA GLN A 101 -7.95 25.05 -17.26
C GLN A 101 -8.83 23.95 -17.87
N LEU A 102 -8.92 22.78 -17.24
CA LEU A 102 -9.71 21.66 -17.73
C LEU A 102 -11.21 21.90 -17.51
N PRO A 103 -12.08 21.33 -18.37
CA PRO A 103 -13.51 21.35 -18.14
C PRO A 103 -13.85 20.71 -16.79
N ALA A 104 -14.72 21.37 -16.02
CA ALA A 104 -15.19 20.83 -14.75
C ALA A 104 -15.86 19.45 -14.97
N PRO A 105 -15.54 18.45 -14.14
CA PRO A 105 -16.17 17.14 -14.23
C PRO A 105 -17.69 17.25 -14.04
N LYS A 106 -18.45 16.55 -14.89
CA LYS A 106 -19.92 16.58 -14.86
C LYS A 106 -20.54 15.47 -14.00
N LYS A 107 -19.72 14.53 -13.52
CA LYS A 107 -20.12 13.38 -12.72
C LYS A 107 -18.92 12.83 -11.96
N PHE A 108 -19.19 12.12 -10.88
CA PHE A 108 -18.20 11.29 -10.23
C PHE A 108 -17.53 10.32 -11.21
N TYR A 109 -16.19 10.27 -11.20
CA TYR A 109 -15.40 9.28 -11.94
C TYR A 109 -14.27 8.76 -11.05
N TYR A 110 -14.06 7.44 -11.07
CA TYR A 110 -12.92 6.78 -10.46
C TYR A 110 -12.68 5.47 -11.22
N GLN A 111 -11.40 5.16 -11.49
CA GLN A 111 -10.98 3.91 -12.10
C GLN A 111 -10.19 3.10 -11.07
N ASP A 112 -10.66 1.89 -10.76
CA ASP A 112 -10.02 0.93 -9.86
C ASP A 112 -9.04 0.02 -10.63
N GLU A 113 -7.99 -0.48 -9.99
CA GLU A 113 -6.99 -1.41 -10.57
C GLU A 113 -7.61 -2.74 -11.04
N ASP A 114 -8.73 -3.15 -10.43
CA ASP A 114 -9.48 -4.35 -10.83
C ASP A 114 -10.32 -4.14 -12.11
N CYS A 115 -10.52 -2.89 -12.54
CA CYS A 115 -10.97 -2.60 -13.89
C CYS A 115 -9.77 -2.83 -14.81
N ARG A 116 -9.71 -4.03 -15.41
CA ARG A 116 -8.74 -4.36 -16.46
C ARG A 116 -8.66 -3.20 -17.45
N ASP A 117 -7.45 -2.92 -17.93
CA ASP A 117 -7.17 -1.92 -18.98
C ASP A 117 -7.92 -2.32 -20.26
N ASP A 118 -9.23 -2.13 -20.24
CA ASP A 118 -10.08 -2.24 -21.39
C ASP A 118 -9.81 -0.96 -22.18
N GLU A 119 -9.43 -1.11 -23.43
CA GLU A 119 -9.42 -0.06 -24.45
C GLU A 119 -10.79 0.67 -24.56
N GLU A 120 -11.80 0.25 -23.78
CA GLU A 120 -13.16 0.75 -23.65
C GLU A 120 -13.37 1.83 -22.56
N THR A 121 -12.36 2.25 -21.80
CA THR A 121 -12.54 3.44 -20.93
C THR A 121 -12.56 4.71 -21.79
N ILE A 122 -13.53 5.61 -21.54
CA ILE A 122 -13.75 6.88 -22.28
C ILE A 122 -12.46 7.72 -22.47
N TYR A 123 -11.44 7.49 -21.64
CA TYR A 123 -10.17 8.21 -21.61
C TYR A 123 -8.92 7.33 -21.81
N GLY A 124 -9.05 6.08 -22.28
CA GLY A 124 -7.89 5.25 -22.64
C GLY A 124 -6.90 5.00 -21.49
N GLY A 125 -7.40 4.87 -20.26
CA GLY A 125 -6.58 4.74 -19.05
C GLY A 125 -5.82 5.99 -18.62
N CYS A 126 -5.98 7.15 -19.30
CA CYS A 126 -5.35 8.43 -18.92
C CYS A 126 -5.86 8.98 -17.58
N LEU A 127 -7.00 8.49 -17.10
CA LEU A 127 -7.57 8.84 -15.79
C LEU A 127 -7.37 7.76 -14.74
N HIS A 128 -6.54 6.75 -15.03
CA HIS A 128 -6.06 5.83 -13.99
C HIS A 128 -5.44 6.66 -12.87
N ASP A 129 -5.67 6.32 -11.60
CA ASP A 129 -5.24 7.11 -10.44
C ASP A 129 -5.82 8.53 -10.36
N VAL A 130 -6.95 8.82 -11.03
CA VAL A 130 -7.64 10.11 -10.92
C VAL A 130 -9.07 9.90 -10.42
N ILE A 131 -9.45 10.66 -9.39
CA ILE A 131 -10.83 10.79 -8.92
C ILE A 131 -11.36 12.14 -9.36
N LEU A 132 -12.48 12.16 -10.06
CA LEU A 132 -13.20 13.38 -10.44
C LEU A 132 -14.50 13.47 -9.65
N PHE A 133 -14.79 14.64 -9.09
CA PHE A 133 -16.05 14.93 -8.39
C PHE A 133 -16.92 15.86 -9.23
N SER A 134 -18.24 15.67 -9.18
CA SER A 134 -19.19 16.51 -9.91
C SER A 134 -19.18 17.97 -9.48
N ASP A 135 -18.64 18.28 -8.30
CA ASP A 135 -18.51 19.63 -7.75
C ASP A 135 -17.23 20.35 -8.21
N GLY A 136 -16.46 19.76 -9.11
CA GLY A 136 -15.25 20.35 -9.65
C GLY A 136 -13.96 19.92 -8.95
N ARG A 137 -14.04 19.25 -7.79
CA ARG A 137 -12.84 18.74 -7.11
C ARG A 137 -12.22 17.59 -7.90
N VAL A 138 -10.91 17.47 -7.77
CA VAL A 138 -10.13 16.39 -8.41
C VAL A 138 -9.10 15.87 -7.42
N VAL A 139 -8.93 14.56 -7.36
CA VAL A 139 -7.82 13.95 -6.64
C VAL A 139 -6.94 13.20 -7.61
N ILE A 140 -5.64 13.52 -7.61
CA ILE A 140 -4.61 12.79 -8.34
C ILE A 140 -3.89 11.91 -7.32
N LEU A 141 -4.04 10.61 -7.47
CA LEU A 141 -3.42 9.60 -6.64
C LEU A 141 -2.02 9.27 -7.16
N ASN A 142 -1.24 8.61 -6.32
CA ASN A 142 0.08 8.08 -6.67
C ASN A 142 1.07 9.10 -7.26
N ILE A 143 0.94 10.38 -6.87
CA ILE A 143 1.82 11.44 -7.37
C ILE A 143 3.26 11.24 -6.88
N PRO A 144 4.27 11.58 -7.70
CA PRO A 144 5.65 11.58 -7.27
C PRO A 144 5.88 12.60 -6.14
N GLU A 145 7.04 12.52 -5.51
CA GLU A 145 7.46 13.52 -4.54
C GLU A 145 7.43 14.91 -5.17
N ALA A 146 6.75 15.84 -4.50
CA ALA A 146 6.56 17.20 -4.97
C ALA A 146 7.80 18.06 -4.75
N ASP A 147 8.16 18.86 -5.75
CA ASP A 147 9.21 19.87 -5.68
C ASP A 147 8.60 21.17 -5.14
N ILE A 148 8.66 21.38 -3.82
CA ILE A 148 8.16 22.61 -3.17
C ILE A 148 9.32 23.25 -2.41
N ASP A 149 9.72 24.46 -2.76
CA ASP A 149 10.64 25.23 -1.92
C ASP A 149 10.03 25.41 -0.52
N ASN A 150 10.79 25.21 0.56
CA ASN A 150 10.33 25.00 1.95
C ASN A 150 9.79 23.59 2.29
N TYR A 151 10.09 22.57 1.48
CA TYR A 151 9.87 21.15 1.79
C TYR A 151 10.67 20.61 2.98
N ASP A 152 11.44 21.43 3.69
CA ASP A 152 12.12 21.05 4.94
C ASP A 152 11.15 20.53 6.02
N ASN A 153 9.84 20.80 5.89
CA ASN A 153 8.82 20.27 6.79
C ASN A 153 8.16 18.94 6.33
N LEU A 154 8.19 18.60 5.04
CA LEU A 154 7.56 17.38 4.51
C LEU A 154 8.53 16.30 4.04
N VAL A 155 9.70 16.65 3.46
CA VAL A 155 10.83 15.72 3.39
C VAL A 155 11.15 15.24 4.81
N SER A 156 10.98 16.09 5.82
CA SER A 156 11.00 15.73 7.24
C SER A 156 9.98 14.64 7.62
N LEU A 157 8.81 14.54 7.00
CA LEU A 157 7.82 13.50 7.30
C LEU A 157 8.20 12.14 6.72
N THR A 158 8.59 12.07 5.44
CA THR A 158 9.04 10.81 4.80
C THR A 158 10.42 10.37 5.26
N SER A 159 11.35 11.31 5.52
CA SER A 159 12.73 11.00 5.94
C SER A 159 12.92 10.90 7.46
N ARG A 160 12.22 11.71 8.28
CA ARG A 160 12.24 11.59 9.77
C ARG A 160 11.15 10.66 10.29
N MET A 161 10.19 10.26 9.45
CA MET A 161 9.19 9.24 9.79
C MET A 161 8.91 8.23 8.65
N PRO A 162 9.91 7.50 8.15
CA PRO A 162 9.68 6.46 7.14
C PRO A 162 8.67 5.41 7.62
N GLU A 163 8.63 5.11 8.93
CA GLU A 163 7.62 4.23 9.54
C GLU A 163 6.21 4.85 9.56
N PHE A 164 6.06 6.18 9.57
CA PHE A 164 4.74 6.84 9.47
C PHE A 164 4.12 6.57 8.11
N VAL A 165 4.85 6.88 7.04
CA VAL A 165 4.35 6.70 5.67
C VAL A 165 4.18 5.22 5.31
N ASN A 166 5.14 4.36 5.66
CA ASN A 166 5.09 2.94 5.31
C ASN A 166 3.99 2.16 6.07
N ASP A 167 3.63 2.56 7.29
CA ASP A 167 2.58 1.88 8.07
C ASP A 167 1.14 2.25 7.65
N PHE A 168 0.94 3.42 7.03
CA PHE A 168 -0.40 3.90 6.64
C PHE A 168 -0.79 3.60 5.21
N TYR A 169 0.22 3.55 4.35
CA TYR A 169 0.06 3.45 2.91
C TYR A 169 1.14 2.50 2.41
N ILE A 170 1.00 1.21 2.73
CA ILE A 170 1.86 0.17 2.16
C ILE A 170 1.81 0.35 0.64
N ASN A 171 2.92 0.78 0.05
CA ASN A 171 3.11 1.05 -1.38
C ASN A 171 2.36 2.25 -1.99
N ASN A 172 1.53 3.02 -1.26
CA ASN A 172 0.83 4.16 -1.86
C ASN A 172 1.61 5.47 -1.67
N LYS A 173 1.72 6.25 -2.75
CA LYS A 173 2.37 7.56 -2.71
C LYS A 173 1.40 8.62 -2.19
N GLN A 174 1.87 9.86 -2.09
CA GLN A 174 1.03 11.00 -1.74
C GLN A 174 -0.06 11.20 -2.79
N ALA A 175 -1.08 11.96 -2.43
CA ALA A 175 -2.13 12.40 -3.35
C ALA A 175 -2.24 13.93 -3.33
N PHE A 176 -2.66 14.51 -4.45
CA PHE A 176 -2.99 15.92 -4.57
C PHE A 176 -4.50 16.07 -4.72
N LEU A 177 -5.12 16.87 -3.85
CA LEU A 177 -6.53 17.24 -3.93
C LEU A 177 -6.63 18.68 -4.41
N TYR A 178 -7.15 18.83 -5.62
CA TYR A 178 -7.55 20.09 -6.20
C TYR A 178 -8.95 20.49 -5.71
N ASP A 179 -9.08 21.74 -5.28
CA ASP A 179 -10.34 22.37 -4.94
C ASP A 179 -10.52 23.65 -5.79
N PRO A 180 -11.65 23.84 -6.49
CA PRO A 180 -11.92 25.04 -7.30
C PRO A 180 -11.81 26.36 -6.53
N SER A 181 -11.98 26.34 -5.21
CA SER A 181 -11.81 27.52 -4.35
C SER A 181 -10.35 28.01 -4.26
N GLY A 182 -9.38 27.23 -4.77
CA GLY A 182 -7.95 27.52 -4.65
C GLY A 182 -7.31 26.98 -3.37
N LYS A 183 -8.08 26.39 -2.46
CA LYS A 183 -7.60 25.76 -1.22
C LYS A 183 -7.39 24.26 -1.43
N CYS A 184 -6.25 23.91 -2.00
CA CYS A 184 -5.87 22.53 -2.32
C CYS A 184 -5.15 21.85 -1.16
N MET A 185 -4.96 20.54 -1.25
CA MET A 185 -4.18 19.78 -0.28
C MET A 185 -3.22 18.82 -0.98
N LEU A 186 -2.06 18.59 -0.38
CA LEU A 186 -1.06 17.63 -0.83
C LEU A 186 -0.63 16.75 0.33
N GLY A 187 -0.76 15.43 0.20
CA GLY A 187 -0.24 14.50 1.19
C GLY A 187 -1.10 13.25 1.33
N TYR A 188 -1.30 12.83 2.57
CA TYR A 188 -2.03 11.63 2.94
C TYR A 188 -3.40 11.99 3.49
N PHE A 189 -4.45 11.41 2.90
CA PHE A 189 -5.83 11.78 3.18
C PHE A 189 -6.62 10.66 3.84
N LYS A 190 -7.49 11.07 4.77
CA LYS A 190 -8.60 10.27 5.26
C LYS A 190 -9.92 10.94 4.88
N GLU A 191 -11.00 10.17 4.88
CA GLU A 191 -12.33 10.75 4.82
C GLU A 191 -12.62 11.59 6.09
N LYS A 192 -13.31 12.70 5.89
CA LYS A 192 -13.75 13.59 6.95
C LYS A 192 -14.70 12.85 7.89
N GLY A 193 -14.47 13.00 9.20
CA GLY A 193 -15.29 12.35 10.23
C GLY A 193 -14.96 10.88 10.54
N THR A 194 -14.01 10.26 9.83
CA THR A 194 -13.56 8.90 10.17
C THR A 194 -12.42 8.91 11.19
N GLU A 195 -12.35 7.82 11.97
CA GLU A 195 -11.36 7.65 13.03
C GLU A 195 -9.95 7.35 12.50
N ILE A 196 -8.98 7.52 13.38
CA ILE A 196 -7.60 7.07 13.20
C ILE A 196 -7.34 6.01 14.27
N TYR A 197 -7.02 4.80 13.84
CA TYR A 197 -6.78 3.66 14.73
C TYR A 197 -5.52 3.83 15.59
N ASP A 198 -5.34 2.95 16.57
CA ASP A 198 -4.18 2.98 17.49
C ASP A 198 -2.83 2.86 16.76
N ASN A 199 -2.80 2.12 15.65
CA ASN A 199 -1.63 2.05 14.78
C ASN A 199 -1.42 3.32 13.94
N MET A 200 -2.28 4.34 14.10
CA MET A 200 -2.40 5.60 13.38
C MET A 200 -2.88 5.47 11.92
N ARG A 201 -3.37 4.29 11.51
CA ARG A 201 -3.96 4.07 10.18
C ARG A 201 -5.35 4.74 10.11
N PRO A 202 -5.65 5.52 9.07
CA PRO A 202 -6.99 6.04 8.88
C PRO A 202 -7.95 4.89 8.55
N ASP A 203 -9.14 4.92 9.14
CA ASP A 203 -10.18 3.91 8.87
C ASP A 203 -10.66 3.92 7.41
N CYS A 204 -10.78 5.11 6.82
CA CYS A 204 -11.16 5.28 5.42
C CYS A 204 -10.12 6.16 4.72
N ALA A 205 -9.04 5.54 4.26
CA ALA A 205 -8.05 6.22 3.43
C ALA A 205 -8.60 6.52 2.03
N VAL A 206 -8.13 7.59 1.39
CA VAL A 206 -8.54 7.94 0.02
C VAL A 206 -8.33 6.81 -1.01
N PHE A 207 -7.36 5.92 -0.79
CA PHE A 207 -7.08 4.77 -1.65
C PHE A 207 -8.06 3.60 -1.43
N GLU A 208 -8.71 3.49 -0.27
CA GLU A 208 -9.46 2.28 0.10
C GLU A 208 -10.95 2.34 -0.26
N ARG A 209 -11.55 3.55 -0.32
CA ARG A 209 -13.00 3.72 -0.38
C ARG A 209 -13.61 3.96 -1.76
N PRO A 210 -12.98 4.67 -2.71
CA PRO A 210 -13.58 4.90 -4.03
C PRO A 210 -13.89 3.58 -4.77
N ALA A 211 -13.05 2.57 -4.55
CA ALA A 211 -13.07 1.22 -5.09
C ALA A 211 -14.11 0.27 -4.47
N ARG A 212 -14.20 0.22 -3.13
CA ARG A 212 -14.76 -0.98 -2.47
C ARG A 212 -16.26 -1.01 -2.20
N ASP A 213 -16.97 0.12 -2.22
CA ASP A 213 -18.40 0.12 -1.88
C ASP A 213 -19.32 0.52 -3.04
N ASN A 214 -19.71 -0.48 -3.84
CA ASN A 214 -20.74 -0.37 -4.87
C ASN A 214 -22.15 -0.10 -4.30
N ARG A 215 -22.35 -0.13 -2.97
CA ARG A 215 -23.66 0.14 -2.35
C ARG A 215 -23.91 1.62 -2.04
N LEU A 216 -22.90 2.48 -2.18
CA LEU A 216 -22.95 3.89 -1.77
C LEU A 216 -22.76 4.89 -2.93
N HIS A 217 -23.04 4.50 -4.17
CA HIS A 217 -22.94 5.41 -5.34
C HIS A 217 -23.60 6.78 -5.12
N GLN A 218 -24.68 6.84 -4.34
CA GLN A 218 -25.39 8.09 -4.00
C GLN A 218 -24.61 9.07 -3.09
N TYR A 219 -23.50 8.65 -2.48
CA TYR A 219 -22.71 9.49 -1.57
C TYR A 219 -21.30 9.78 -2.08
N LYS A 220 -20.88 9.22 -3.23
CA LYS A 220 -19.49 9.35 -3.72
C LYS A 220 -19.12 10.79 -4.09
N ASP A 221 -20.05 11.58 -4.65
CA ASP A 221 -19.81 13.00 -4.93
C ASP A 221 -19.70 13.87 -3.65
N ASN A 222 -20.22 13.39 -2.52
CA ASN A 222 -20.18 14.12 -1.25
C ASN A 222 -18.99 13.76 -0.36
N LEU A 223 -18.08 12.88 -0.81
CA LEU A 223 -16.89 12.53 -0.04
C LEU A 223 -16.06 13.78 0.23
N GLN A 224 -15.71 13.98 1.49
CA GLN A 224 -14.86 15.06 1.95
C GLN A 224 -13.60 14.43 2.52
N TYR A 225 -12.45 15.05 2.26
CA TYR A 225 -11.16 14.55 2.74
C TYR A 225 -10.50 15.55 3.69
N GLU A 226 -9.69 15.03 4.60
CA GLU A 226 -8.86 15.79 5.51
C GLU A 226 -7.44 15.24 5.49
N LEU A 227 -6.45 16.12 5.68
CA LEU A 227 -5.05 15.73 5.79
C LEU A 227 -4.79 14.96 7.09
N VAL A 228 -4.29 13.75 6.94
CA VAL A 228 -3.62 13.00 8.02
C VAL A 228 -2.23 13.61 8.25
N ALA A 229 -1.49 13.80 7.16
CA ALA A 229 -0.19 14.45 7.13
C ALA A 229 0.07 15.02 5.73
N GLY A 230 0.54 16.26 5.64
CA GLY A 230 0.77 16.91 4.35
C GLY A 230 0.84 18.43 4.43
N ILE A 231 0.47 19.10 3.35
CA ILE A 231 0.49 20.55 3.17
C ILE A 231 -0.88 21.01 2.67
N ASN A 232 -1.44 22.01 3.36
CA ASN A 232 -2.53 22.82 2.84
C ASN A 232 -1.93 23.88 1.90
N LEU A 233 -2.44 23.94 0.66
CA LEU A 233 -1.96 24.79 -0.40
C LEU A 233 -3.03 25.83 -0.73
N ASP A 234 -2.85 27.08 -0.31
CA ASP A 234 -3.77 28.17 -0.69
C ASP A 234 -3.18 28.95 -1.87
N PHE A 235 -3.62 28.62 -3.08
CA PHE A 235 -3.16 29.28 -4.30
C PHE A 235 -3.69 30.70 -4.47
N ASN A 236 -4.68 31.12 -3.68
CA ASN A 236 -5.14 32.51 -3.70
C ASN A 236 -4.17 33.44 -2.95
N THR A 237 -3.53 32.93 -1.90
CA THR A 237 -2.62 33.71 -1.05
C THR A 237 -1.14 33.36 -1.29
N GLY A 238 -0.85 32.21 -1.89
CA GLY A 238 0.49 31.65 -2.03
C GLY A 238 1.04 31.06 -0.71
N ILE A 239 0.21 30.93 0.32
CA ILE A 239 0.61 30.41 1.64
C ILE A 239 0.46 28.91 1.66
N PHE A 240 1.57 28.21 1.91
CA PHE A 240 1.61 26.76 2.06
C PHE A 240 1.90 26.40 3.52
N LYS A 241 0.96 25.69 4.17
CA LYS A 241 1.02 25.38 5.59
C LYS A 241 1.01 23.87 5.84
N PRO A 242 2.02 23.31 6.52
CA PRO A 242 2.00 21.92 6.96
C PRO A 242 0.79 21.62 7.85
N SER A 243 0.28 20.39 7.76
CA SER A 243 -0.84 19.92 8.55
C SER A 243 -0.57 18.50 9.05
N TYR A 244 -0.76 18.31 10.35
CA TYR A 244 -0.62 17.03 11.03
C TYR A 244 -1.91 16.79 11.81
N TYR A 245 -2.60 15.68 11.56
CA TYR A 245 -3.93 15.48 12.13
C TYR A 245 -3.91 15.51 13.66
N GLY A 246 -4.55 16.52 14.24
CA GLY A 246 -4.66 16.70 15.68
C GLY A 246 -3.42 17.23 16.39
N TYR A 247 -2.41 17.73 15.65
CA TYR A 247 -1.16 18.25 16.22
C TYR A 247 -0.75 19.57 15.57
N ASP A 248 -0.15 20.47 16.35
CA ASP A 248 0.29 21.78 15.88
C ASP A 248 1.66 21.71 15.19
N THR A 249 2.47 20.71 15.53
CA THR A 249 3.83 20.52 15.01
C THR A 249 4.12 19.08 14.58
N SER A 250 5.13 18.90 13.74
CA SER A 250 5.62 17.57 13.34
C SER A 250 6.18 16.77 14.53
N ASP A 251 6.94 17.40 15.43
CA ASP A 251 7.55 16.72 16.57
C ASP A 251 6.52 16.18 17.56
N GLU A 252 5.41 16.90 17.78
CA GLU A 252 4.27 16.42 18.57
C GLU A 252 3.62 15.19 17.94
N ALA A 253 3.35 15.24 16.63
CA ALA A 253 2.78 14.12 15.89
C ALA A 253 3.72 12.88 15.94
N ILE A 254 5.03 13.09 15.82
CA ILE A 254 6.06 12.04 15.94
C ILE A 254 5.99 11.37 17.32
N LYS A 255 6.04 12.19 18.37
CA LYS A 255 6.04 11.70 19.76
C LYS A 255 4.76 10.94 20.07
N ALA A 256 3.61 11.46 19.67
CA ALA A 256 2.31 10.81 19.91
C ALA A 256 2.20 9.46 19.21
N LYS A 257 2.69 9.31 17.96
CA LYS A 257 2.76 7.99 17.31
C LYS A 257 3.66 7.03 18.07
N GLY A 258 4.85 7.47 18.47
CA GLY A 258 5.78 6.64 19.24
C GLY A 258 5.15 6.09 20.52
N GLN A 259 4.38 6.93 21.23
CA GLN A 259 3.62 6.53 22.41
C GLN A 259 2.54 5.49 22.09
N LYS A 260 1.69 5.73 21.08
CA LYS A 260 0.64 4.77 20.70
C LYS A 260 1.20 3.41 20.26
N LYS A 261 2.32 3.39 19.53
CA LYS A 261 3.00 2.15 19.14
C LYS A 261 3.50 1.38 20.37
N ALA A 262 4.12 2.08 21.31
CA ALA A 262 4.59 1.47 22.56
C ALA A 262 3.42 0.93 23.41
N GLU A 263 2.30 1.66 23.48
CA GLU A 263 1.09 1.24 24.17
C GLU A 263 0.45 0.00 23.52
N ALA A 264 0.37 -0.04 22.19
CA ALA A 264 -0.15 -1.18 21.44
C ALA A 264 0.71 -2.44 21.67
N ILE A 265 2.05 -2.30 21.60
CA ILE A 265 3.00 -3.39 21.89
C ILE A 265 2.83 -3.88 23.33
N LYS A 266 2.72 -2.94 24.29
CA LYS A 266 2.49 -3.27 25.70
C LYS A 266 1.19 -4.05 25.88
N LYS A 267 0.08 -3.57 25.32
CA LYS A 267 -1.24 -4.23 25.38
C LYS A 267 -1.22 -5.62 24.76
N TYR A 268 -0.53 -5.77 23.63
CA TYR A 268 -0.32 -7.07 22.98
C TYR A 268 0.46 -8.02 23.90
N ASN A 269 1.62 -7.60 24.41
CA ASN A 269 2.44 -8.40 25.31
C ASN A 269 1.69 -8.78 26.60
N ASP A 270 0.97 -7.84 27.21
CA ASP A 270 0.16 -8.10 28.40
C ASP A 270 -0.92 -9.17 28.14
N THR A 271 -1.55 -9.12 26.95
CA THR A 271 -2.55 -10.11 26.54
C THR A 271 -1.91 -11.48 26.31
N LEU A 272 -0.78 -11.54 25.59
CA LEU A 272 -0.04 -12.76 25.34
C LEU A 272 0.45 -13.40 26.65
N THR A 273 1.00 -12.60 27.57
CA THR A 273 1.43 -13.06 28.90
C THR A 273 0.26 -13.66 29.69
N LYS A 274 -0.92 -13.03 29.68
CA LYS A 274 -2.11 -13.57 30.35
C LYS A 274 -2.53 -14.93 29.77
N LEU A 275 -2.55 -15.07 28.45
CA LEU A 275 -2.90 -16.33 27.78
C LEU A 275 -1.90 -17.45 28.11
N LEU A 276 -0.60 -17.16 28.04
CA LEU A 276 0.47 -18.11 28.38
C LEU A 276 0.39 -18.54 29.85
N GLN A 277 0.16 -17.60 30.77
CA GLN A 277 0.06 -17.89 32.19
C GLN A 277 -1.19 -18.71 32.52
N ALA A 278 -2.35 -18.38 31.93
CA ALA A 278 -3.58 -19.15 32.11
C ALA A 278 -3.41 -20.60 31.65
N GLN A 279 -2.79 -20.81 30.48
CA GLN A 279 -2.51 -22.15 29.97
C GLN A 279 -1.54 -22.92 30.88
N LYS A 280 -0.43 -22.28 31.30
CA LYS A 280 0.53 -22.88 32.24
C LYS A 280 -0.18 -23.34 33.51
N THR A 281 -0.96 -22.47 34.15
CA THR A 281 -1.66 -22.78 35.40
C THR A 281 -2.62 -23.95 35.22
N ALA A 282 -3.42 -23.98 34.16
CA ALA A 282 -4.36 -25.07 33.89
C ALA A 282 -3.66 -26.41 33.65
N LEU A 283 -2.61 -26.43 32.82
CA LEU A 283 -1.90 -27.66 32.47
C LEU A 283 -1.04 -28.20 33.63
N VAL A 284 -0.34 -27.33 34.35
CA VAL A 284 0.44 -27.74 35.53
C VAL A 284 -0.47 -28.32 36.61
N LYS A 285 -1.64 -27.71 36.85
CA LYS A 285 -2.64 -28.23 37.79
C LYS A 285 -3.15 -29.62 37.39
N LYS A 286 -3.33 -29.87 36.09
CA LYS A 286 -3.92 -31.13 35.58
C LYS A 286 -2.91 -32.26 35.35
N TYR A 287 -1.68 -31.92 34.95
CA TYR A 287 -0.69 -32.90 34.47
C TYR A 287 0.66 -32.83 35.20
N GLY A 288 0.86 -31.82 36.05
CA GLY A 288 2.10 -31.60 36.79
C GLY A 288 3.15 -30.81 36.01
N GLU A 289 4.08 -30.21 36.75
CA GLU A 289 5.11 -29.31 36.23
C GLU A 289 6.10 -30.00 35.28
N LYS A 290 6.47 -31.26 35.58
CA LYS A 290 7.34 -32.06 34.71
C LYS A 290 6.75 -32.23 33.31
N ALA A 291 5.46 -32.58 33.22
CA ALA A 291 4.80 -32.79 31.93
C ALA A 291 4.77 -31.49 31.11
N TYR A 292 4.40 -30.38 31.75
CA TYR A 292 4.37 -29.05 31.12
C TYR A 292 5.75 -28.59 30.63
N ASN A 293 6.79 -28.72 31.46
CA ASN A 293 8.14 -28.28 31.09
C ASN A 293 8.73 -29.10 29.92
N TYR A 294 8.42 -30.39 29.84
CA TYR A 294 8.84 -31.23 28.72
C TYR A 294 8.07 -30.91 27.44
N ILE A 295 6.74 -30.79 27.49
CA ILE A 295 5.94 -30.53 26.29
C ILE A 295 6.24 -29.14 25.70
N LYS A 296 6.50 -28.13 26.55
CA LYS A 296 6.93 -26.79 26.12
C LYS A 296 8.26 -26.81 25.37
N GLN A 297 9.14 -27.77 25.66
CA GLN A 297 10.42 -27.94 24.95
C GLN A 297 10.28 -28.84 23.72
N GLY A 298 9.06 -29.24 23.34
CA GLY A 298 8.84 -30.23 22.29
C GLY A 298 9.49 -31.57 22.63
N LYS A 299 9.46 -32.01 23.90
CA LYS A 299 10.03 -33.29 24.33
C LYS A 299 8.95 -34.22 24.87
N ILE A 300 9.13 -35.52 24.60
CA ILE A 300 8.25 -36.59 25.05
C ILE A 300 9.02 -37.54 25.97
N TYR A 301 8.35 -38.15 26.96
CA TYR A 301 8.94 -39.16 27.83
C TYR A 301 7.93 -40.27 28.17
N VAL A 302 8.44 -41.46 28.50
CA VAL A 302 7.62 -42.62 28.88
C VAL A 302 6.92 -42.34 30.21
N GLY A 303 5.60 -42.51 30.24
CA GLY A 303 4.74 -42.18 31.38
C GLY A 303 4.15 -40.77 31.35
N MET A 304 4.46 -39.95 30.33
CA MET A 304 3.83 -38.64 30.15
C MET A 304 2.30 -38.78 30.00
N PRO A 305 1.48 -37.95 30.68
CA PRO A 305 0.03 -37.98 30.53
C PRO A 305 -0.39 -37.65 29.11
N ALA A 306 -1.19 -38.50 28.47
CA ALA A 306 -1.53 -38.34 27.04
C ALA A 306 -2.37 -37.09 26.75
N GLY A 307 -3.20 -36.64 27.70
CA GLY A 307 -4.05 -35.46 27.52
C GLY A 307 -3.26 -34.17 27.31
N ILE A 308 -2.02 -34.08 27.82
CA ILE A 308 -1.20 -32.88 27.60
C ILE A 308 -0.76 -32.72 26.15
N LEU A 309 -0.71 -33.82 25.37
CA LEU A 309 -0.32 -33.80 23.96
C LEU A 309 -1.32 -33.01 23.11
N THR A 310 -2.61 -33.07 23.46
CA THR A 310 -3.67 -32.38 22.74
C THR A 310 -4.12 -31.10 23.41
N GLU A 311 -3.97 -30.96 24.73
CA GLU A 311 -4.40 -29.77 25.45
C GLU A 311 -3.36 -28.65 25.48
N TYR A 312 -2.06 -28.96 25.34
CA TYR A 312 -1.05 -27.94 25.14
C TYR A 312 -1.19 -27.30 23.75
N LYS A 313 -1.22 -25.97 23.72
CA LYS A 313 -1.27 -25.16 22.52
C LYS A 313 -0.12 -24.17 22.51
N GLU A 314 0.66 -24.18 21.46
CA GLU A 314 1.67 -23.14 21.20
C GLU A 314 0.94 -21.85 20.83
N ILE A 315 1.17 -20.76 21.56
CA ILE A 315 0.57 -19.46 21.25
C ILE A 315 1.57 -18.67 20.42
N GLN A 316 1.22 -18.39 19.17
CA GLN A 316 2.05 -17.69 18.20
C GLN A 316 2.08 -16.17 18.46
N ALA A 317 2.98 -15.48 17.75
CA ALA A 317 3.17 -14.03 17.85
C ALA A 317 1.99 -13.19 17.31
N ASP A 318 0.97 -13.82 16.74
CA ASP A 318 -0.29 -13.21 16.33
C ASP A 318 -1.46 -13.57 17.28
N GLY A 319 -1.19 -14.30 18.37
CA GLY A 319 -2.19 -14.81 19.30
C GLY A 319 -2.85 -16.13 18.87
N THR A 320 -2.49 -16.68 17.70
CA THR A 320 -3.03 -17.96 17.22
C THR A 320 -2.58 -19.10 18.12
N ALA A 321 -3.53 -19.92 18.58
CA ALA A 321 -3.25 -21.08 19.42
C ALA A 321 -3.17 -22.35 18.56
N VAL A 322 -1.97 -22.89 18.38
CA VAL A 322 -1.71 -24.05 17.52
C VAL A 322 -1.55 -25.31 18.36
N GLN A 323 -2.31 -26.34 18.03
CA GLN A 323 -2.16 -27.65 18.63
C GLN A 323 -0.92 -28.34 18.08
N LEU A 324 -0.09 -28.86 18.98
CA LEU A 324 1.20 -29.46 18.65
C LEU A 324 1.10 -30.93 18.21
N PHE A 325 0.11 -31.68 18.69
CA PHE A 325 -0.09 -33.08 18.33
C PHE A 325 -1.54 -33.35 17.98
N THR A 326 -1.75 -34.19 16.97
CA THR A 326 -3.07 -34.59 16.51
C THR A 326 -3.28 -36.08 16.77
N PHE A 327 -4.44 -36.42 17.32
CA PHE A 327 -4.86 -37.81 17.46
C PHE A 327 -5.17 -38.41 16.08
N LYS A 328 -4.58 -39.56 15.77
CA LYS A 328 -4.74 -40.23 14.46
C LYS A 328 -5.62 -41.46 14.51
N GLY A 329 -5.94 -41.96 15.70
CA GLY A 329 -6.82 -43.12 15.87
C GLY A 329 -6.31 -44.13 16.88
N THR A 330 -7.09 -45.18 17.03
CA THR A 330 -6.81 -46.31 17.91
C THR A 330 -6.38 -47.52 17.09
N PHE A 331 -5.29 -48.14 17.50
CA PHE A 331 -4.66 -49.25 16.78
C PHE A 331 -4.49 -50.45 17.73
N ARG A 332 -4.49 -51.66 17.16
CA ARG A 332 -4.33 -52.90 17.91
C ARG A 332 -3.12 -53.65 17.39
N ASN A 333 -2.29 -54.16 18.31
CA ASN A 333 -1.22 -55.10 18.01
C ASN A 333 -1.21 -56.25 19.04
N ASN A 334 -0.23 -57.15 18.93
CA ASN A 334 -0.08 -58.30 19.83
C ASN A 334 0.15 -57.90 21.29
N ALA A 335 0.60 -56.66 21.56
CA ALA A 335 0.79 -56.14 22.92
C ALA A 335 -0.49 -55.51 23.51
N GLY A 336 -1.49 -55.16 22.69
CA GLY A 336 -2.77 -54.58 23.12
C GLY A 336 -3.30 -53.48 22.21
N VAL A 337 -4.21 -52.65 22.75
CA VAL A 337 -4.79 -51.49 22.07
C VAL A 337 -4.06 -50.21 22.51
N TYR A 338 -3.68 -49.36 21.56
CA TYR A 338 -3.00 -48.09 21.80
C TYR A 338 -3.61 -46.95 20.97
N SER A 339 -3.47 -45.72 21.45
CA SER A 339 -3.80 -44.49 20.74
C SER A 339 -2.54 -43.94 20.07
N LEU A 340 -2.66 -43.51 18.82
CA LEU A 340 -1.56 -42.90 18.07
C LEU A 340 -1.75 -41.39 17.98
N TYR A 341 -0.70 -40.65 18.31
CA TYR A 341 -0.61 -39.21 18.09
C TYR A 341 0.55 -38.92 17.16
N GLU A 342 0.36 -37.96 16.26
CA GLU A 342 1.41 -37.49 15.36
C GLU A 342 1.60 -35.98 15.56
N PRO A 343 2.84 -35.45 15.42
CA PRO A 343 3.08 -34.02 15.42
C PRO A 343 2.24 -33.32 14.34
N SER A 344 1.73 -32.13 14.64
CA SER A 344 1.05 -31.29 13.65
C SER A 344 2.02 -30.73 12.59
N GLY A 345 1.50 -30.14 11.51
CA GLY A 345 2.30 -29.62 10.40
C GLY A 345 3.39 -28.61 10.80
N ILE A 346 3.25 -27.92 11.94
CA ILE A 346 4.30 -27.02 12.48
C ILE A 346 5.60 -27.78 12.80
N PHE A 347 5.51 -29.03 13.27
CA PHE A 347 6.69 -29.85 13.52
C PHE A 347 7.28 -30.47 12.25
N GLN A 348 6.53 -30.53 11.15
CA GLN A 348 7.11 -30.81 9.83
C GLN A 348 7.99 -29.63 9.38
N LEU A 349 7.53 -28.40 9.58
CA LEU A 349 8.30 -27.19 9.29
C LEU A 349 9.61 -27.13 10.10
N PHE A 350 9.58 -27.44 11.41
CA PHE A 350 10.80 -27.52 12.21
C PHE A 350 11.80 -28.55 11.69
N ARG A 351 11.31 -29.67 11.14
CA ARG A 351 12.15 -30.68 10.48
C ARG A 351 12.77 -30.16 9.18
N GLU A 352 12.00 -29.44 8.37
CA GLU A 352 12.48 -28.78 7.16
C GLU A 352 13.55 -27.71 7.48
N LEU A 353 13.46 -27.07 8.64
CA LEU A 353 14.44 -26.13 9.18
C LEU A 353 15.64 -26.80 9.89
N GLY A 354 15.80 -28.13 9.78
CA GLY A 354 16.95 -28.86 10.31
C GLY A 354 16.90 -29.17 11.81
N VAL A 355 15.76 -28.95 12.48
CA VAL A 355 15.56 -29.37 13.88
C VAL A 355 15.27 -30.87 13.91
N ASN A 356 16.20 -31.65 14.46
CA ASN A 356 16.04 -33.09 14.56
C ASN A 356 15.06 -33.47 15.68
N LEU A 357 13.80 -33.72 15.32
CA LEU A 357 12.81 -34.31 16.23
C LEU A 357 13.03 -35.82 16.29
N ASN A 358 13.27 -36.36 17.49
CA ASN A 358 13.47 -37.79 17.69
C ASN A 358 12.16 -38.59 17.72
N TYR A 359 11.06 -38.04 17.21
CA TYR A 359 9.74 -38.67 17.15
C TYR A 359 8.89 -38.16 15.99
N ASN A 360 8.15 -39.09 15.40
CA ASN A 360 7.16 -38.93 14.33
C ASN A 360 5.80 -39.50 14.74
N LYS A 361 5.81 -40.50 15.63
CA LYS A 361 4.65 -41.19 16.14
C LYS A 361 4.77 -41.35 17.64
N ILE A 362 3.73 -41.00 18.38
CA ILE A 362 3.67 -41.14 19.83
C ILE A 362 2.60 -42.19 20.16
N TYR A 363 3.01 -43.23 20.88
CA TYR A 363 2.16 -44.35 21.27
C TYR A 363 1.70 -44.16 22.70
N VAL A 364 0.38 -44.24 22.90
CA VAL A 364 -0.26 -44.06 24.20
C VAL A 364 -1.09 -45.28 24.57
N ARG A 365 -0.94 -45.77 25.81
CA ARG A 365 -1.79 -46.82 26.39
C ARG A 365 -2.15 -46.43 27.82
N ASN A 366 -3.38 -46.74 28.25
CA ASN A 366 -3.88 -46.41 29.60
C ASN A 366 -3.67 -44.93 29.96
N ARG A 367 -3.94 -44.02 29.00
CA ARG A 367 -3.77 -42.56 29.11
C ARG A 367 -2.34 -42.08 29.38
N LYS A 368 -1.32 -42.92 29.19
CA LYS A 368 0.10 -42.55 29.32
C LYS A 368 0.88 -42.89 28.07
N VAL A 369 1.88 -42.08 27.76
CA VAL A 369 2.85 -42.37 26.69
C VAL A 369 3.64 -43.63 27.06
N THR A 370 3.70 -44.58 26.14
CA THR A 370 4.48 -45.82 26.31
C THR A 370 5.72 -45.87 25.43
N GLY A 371 5.79 -45.03 24.40
CA GLY A 371 6.94 -44.91 23.51
C GLY A 371 6.68 -43.98 22.34
N TRP A 372 7.70 -43.76 21.52
CA TRP A 372 7.62 -43.00 20.28
C TRP A 372 8.60 -43.58 19.25
N ARG A 373 8.37 -43.26 17.97
CA ARG A 373 9.24 -43.62 16.85
C ARG A 373 9.44 -42.42 15.97
#